data_AF-A0A1V5S061-F1
#
_entry.id   AF-A0A1V5S061-F1
#
_cell.length_a   1.000
_cell.length_b   1.000
_cell.length_c   1.000
_cell.angle_alpha   90.00
_cell.angle_beta   90.00
_cell.angle_gamma   90.00
#
_symmetry.space_group_name_H-M   'P 1'
#
loop_
_entity.id
_entity.type
_entity.pdbx_description
1 polymer ?
#
loop_
_entity_poly.entity_id
_entity_poly.type
_entity_poly.pdbx_seq_one_letter_code
_entity_poly.pdbx_strand_id
1 'polypeptide(L)'
;MGNNKNGKSKILLIFDEFIDAGIGVAKAMLIMFFIDTIIITAGLLLLNLRWWALPIAIGISLIDILPLLGSGIVFIPWIIFSVYNENSQFALGLGIIFILLIVLRMVLQPLITGKKIGLSPLISVAAAVAGIMFFGGIGLIAGPLIAAVGMTAYRIYHSKENN
;
A
#
# COMPACT_ATOMS: atom_id res chain seq x y z
N MET A 1 -30.11 -16.10 35.10
CA MET A 1 -30.25 -15.37 33.83
C MET A 1 -28.92 -14.72 33.47
N GLY A 2 -28.04 -15.45 32.82
CA GLY A 2 -26.73 -14.95 32.40
C GLY A 2 -26.39 -15.53 31.04
N ASN A 3 -25.69 -14.73 30.23
CA ASN A 3 -25.01 -15.15 29.00
C ASN A 3 -25.74 -14.95 27.65
N ASN A 4 -26.19 -13.73 27.36
CA ASN A 4 -26.47 -13.28 25.96
C ASN A 4 -25.84 -11.90 25.62
N LYS A 5 -24.74 -11.52 26.29
CA LYS A 5 -24.02 -10.25 26.01
C LYS A 5 -22.60 -10.45 25.43
N ASN A 6 -22.06 -11.67 25.47
CA ASN A 6 -20.68 -11.96 25.09
C ASN A 6 -20.43 -12.10 23.58
N GLY A 7 -21.46 -12.44 22.78
CA GLY A 7 -21.33 -12.49 21.32
C GLY A 7 -21.27 -11.10 20.68
N LYS A 8 -22.11 -10.18 21.17
CA LYS A 8 -22.13 -8.78 20.71
C LYS A 8 -20.85 -8.04 21.08
N SER A 9 -20.27 -8.27 22.27
CA SER A 9 -19.01 -7.61 22.65
C SER A 9 -17.81 -8.08 21.83
N LYS A 10 -17.71 -9.38 21.50
CA LYS A 10 -16.63 -9.89 20.63
C LYS A 10 -16.68 -9.32 19.21
N ILE A 11 -17.86 -9.20 18.62
CA ILE A 11 -18.02 -8.60 17.28
C ILE A 11 -17.62 -7.12 17.31
N LEU A 12 -18.06 -6.37 18.34
CA LEU A 12 -17.67 -4.96 18.50
C LEU A 12 -16.15 -4.79 18.66
N LEU A 13 -15.49 -5.67 19.42
CA LEU A 13 -14.03 -5.65 19.57
C LEU A 13 -13.29 -5.91 18.25
N ILE A 14 -13.75 -6.86 17.43
CA ILE A 14 -13.17 -7.12 16.11
C ILE A 14 -13.37 -5.91 15.18
N PHE A 15 -14.52 -5.24 15.26
CA PHE A 15 -14.78 -4.03 14.49
C PHE A 15 -13.88 -2.86 14.91
N ASP A 16 -13.70 -2.66 16.21
CA ASP A 16 -12.81 -1.60 16.72
C ASP A 16 -11.35 -1.86 16.31
N GLU A 17 -10.87 -3.11 16.41
CA GLU A 17 -9.53 -3.50 15.98
C GLU A 17 -9.35 -3.32 14.46
N PHE A 18 -10.40 -3.56 13.67
CA PHE A 18 -10.40 -3.31 12.24
C PHE A 18 -10.33 -1.80 11.89
N ILE A 19 -11.10 -0.98 12.60
CA ILE A 19 -11.09 0.48 12.43
C ILE A 19 -9.72 1.04 12.81
N ASP A 20 -9.16 0.62 13.94
CA ASP A 20 -7.83 1.04 14.40
C ASP A 20 -6.73 0.65 13.41
N ALA A 21 -6.81 -0.57 12.85
CA ALA A 21 -5.93 -1.01 11.79
C ALA A 21 -6.07 -0.14 10.52
N GLY A 22 -7.31 0.15 10.11
CA GLY A 22 -7.59 1.03 8.96
C GLY A 22 -7.07 2.44 9.13
N ILE A 23 -7.24 3.04 10.32
CA ILE A 23 -6.71 4.37 10.66
C ILE A 23 -5.18 4.36 10.66
N GLY A 24 -4.56 3.31 11.20
CA GLY A 24 -3.11 3.13 11.16
C GLY A 24 -2.56 3.10 9.73
N VAL A 25 -3.22 2.36 8.84
CA VAL A 25 -2.88 2.32 7.41
C VAL A 25 -3.11 3.66 6.72
N ALA A 26 -4.23 4.34 6.98
CA ALA A 26 -4.52 5.65 6.40
C ALA A 26 -3.48 6.70 6.82
N LYS A 27 -3.09 6.72 8.10
CA LYS A 27 -2.02 7.58 8.61
C LYS A 27 -0.68 7.28 7.95
N ALA A 28 -0.38 5.99 7.74
CA ALA A 28 0.83 5.57 7.04
C ALA A 28 0.87 6.05 5.59
N MET A 29 -0.24 5.90 4.87
CA MET A 29 -0.40 6.33 3.48
C MET A 29 -0.27 7.85 3.34
N LEU A 30 -0.83 8.62 4.27
CA LEU A 30 -0.69 10.07 4.29
C LEU A 30 0.77 10.50 4.48
N ILE A 31 1.50 9.86 5.39
CA ILE A 31 2.93 10.16 5.60
C ILE A 31 3.74 9.85 4.34
N MET A 32 3.52 8.68 3.73
CA MET A 32 4.16 8.31 2.47
C MET A 32 3.86 9.33 1.36
N PHE A 33 2.59 9.71 1.20
CA PHE A 33 2.17 10.71 0.21
C PHE A 33 2.97 12.01 0.29
N PHE A 34 3.20 12.54 1.50
CA PHE A 34 3.99 13.75 1.67
C PHE A 34 5.47 13.53 1.32
N ILE A 35 6.03 12.40 1.72
CA ILE A 35 7.42 12.04 1.42
C ILE A 35 7.62 11.92 -0.09
N ASP A 36 6.77 11.15 -0.79
CA ASP A 36 6.84 10.95 -2.24
C ASP A 36 6.68 12.28 -2.98
N THR A 37 5.75 13.13 -2.54
CA THR A 37 5.54 14.46 -3.14
C THR A 37 6.81 15.32 -3.05
N ILE A 38 7.49 15.32 -1.91
CA ILE A 38 8.73 16.10 -1.72
C ILE A 38 9.84 15.56 -2.63
N ILE A 39 10.01 14.24 -2.69
CA ILE A 39 11.07 13.60 -3.48
C ILE A 39 10.85 13.80 -4.97
N ILE A 40 9.63 13.57 -5.45
CA ILE A 40 9.29 13.76 -6.86
C ILE A 40 9.43 15.22 -7.24
N THR A 41 8.96 16.16 -6.39
CA THR A 41 9.14 17.59 -6.65
C THR A 41 10.61 17.94 -6.74
N ALA A 42 11.43 17.56 -5.74
CA ALA A 42 12.86 17.83 -5.74
C ALA A 42 13.57 17.25 -6.97
N GLY A 43 13.26 16.01 -7.35
CA GLY A 43 13.80 15.37 -8.54
C GLY A 43 13.40 16.08 -9.84
N LEU A 44 12.13 16.45 -10.00
CA LEU A 44 11.65 17.18 -11.17
C LEU A 44 12.22 18.61 -11.25
N LEU A 45 12.47 19.26 -10.12
CA LEU A 45 13.15 20.55 -10.05
C LEU A 45 14.59 20.45 -10.57
N LEU A 46 15.32 19.39 -10.21
CA LEU A 46 16.68 19.11 -10.72
C LEU A 46 16.67 18.82 -12.23
N LEU A 47 15.57 18.29 -12.75
CA LEU A 47 15.33 18.07 -14.18
C LEU A 47 14.81 19.33 -14.93
N ASN A 48 14.85 20.50 -14.32
CA ASN A 48 14.39 21.78 -14.85
C ASN A 48 12.87 21.91 -15.09
N LEU A 49 12.02 21.04 -14.53
CA LEU A 49 10.54 21.14 -14.63
C LEU A 49 9.94 22.08 -13.58
N ARG A 50 10.52 23.27 -13.39
CA ARG A 50 10.25 24.11 -12.20
C ARG A 50 8.79 24.51 -12.00
N TRP A 51 8.08 24.82 -13.08
CA TRP A 51 6.69 25.30 -13.03
C TRP A 51 5.67 24.18 -12.83
N TRP A 52 5.98 22.97 -13.29
CA TRP A 52 5.05 21.83 -13.29
C TRP A 52 5.41 20.74 -12.28
N ALA A 53 6.56 20.86 -11.59
CA ALA A 53 7.05 19.85 -10.66
C ALA A 53 6.05 19.53 -9.53
N LEU A 54 5.52 20.55 -8.85
CA LEU A 54 4.62 20.36 -7.72
C LEU A 54 3.27 19.70 -8.10
N PRO A 55 2.51 20.18 -9.11
CA PRO A 55 1.25 19.54 -9.48
C PRO A 55 1.44 18.12 -10.03
N ILE A 56 2.51 17.88 -10.79
CA ILE A 56 2.85 16.53 -11.28
C ILE A 56 3.19 15.62 -10.10
N ALA A 57 4.01 16.08 -9.15
CA ALA A 57 4.37 15.32 -7.96
C ALA A 57 3.13 14.93 -7.17
N ILE A 58 2.25 15.89 -6.84
CA ILE A 58 0.99 15.62 -6.13
C ILE A 58 0.14 14.59 -6.89
N GLY A 59 0.00 14.73 -8.21
CA GLY A 59 -0.76 13.78 -9.03
C GLY A 59 -0.17 12.36 -8.99
N ILE A 60 1.15 12.23 -9.10
CA ILE A 60 1.83 10.94 -9.02
C ILE A 60 1.69 10.34 -7.62
N SER A 61 1.94 11.12 -6.57
CA SER A 61 1.81 10.68 -5.18
C SER A 61 0.39 10.22 -4.84
N LEU A 62 -0.65 10.86 -5.41
CA LEU A 62 -2.04 10.42 -5.25
C LEU A 62 -2.28 9.04 -5.88
N ILE A 63 -1.74 8.81 -7.08
CA ILE A 63 -1.77 7.49 -7.73
C ILE A 63 -0.96 6.48 -6.91
N ASP A 64 0.12 6.94 -6.28
CA ASP A 64 1.06 6.11 -5.52
C ASP A 64 0.48 5.52 -4.24
N ILE A 65 -0.66 6.06 -3.76
CA ILE A 65 -1.47 5.47 -2.68
C ILE A 65 -1.89 4.03 -3.02
N LEU A 66 -1.94 3.67 -4.32
CA LEU A 66 -2.18 2.30 -4.77
C LEU A 66 -0.96 1.41 -4.44
N PRO A 67 -1.12 0.36 -3.61
CA PRO A 67 -0.01 -0.46 -3.13
C PRO A 67 0.77 -1.22 -4.21
N LEU A 68 0.12 -1.59 -5.33
CA LEU A 68 0.67 -2.50 -6.34
C LEU A 68 1.19 -1.82 -7.61
N LEU A 69 0.51 -0.78 -8.09
CA LEU A 69 0.87 -0.08 -9.33
C LEU A 69 1.74 1.15 -9.06
N GLY A 70 1.42 1.86 -7.98
CA GLY A 70 2.18 2.99 -7.49
C GLY A 70 2.47 4.06 -8.55
N SER A 71 3.59 4.76 -8.33
CA SER A 71 4.20 5.75 -9.21
C SER A 71 4.81 5.11 -10.48
N GLY A 72 5.02 3.79 -10.49
CA GLY A 72 5.54 3.05 -11.64
C GLY A 72 4.68 3.17 -12.89
N ILE A 73 3.36 3.30 -12.73
CA ILE A 73 2.44 3.50 -13.87
C ILE A 73 2.70 4.82 -14.61
N VAL A 74 3.27 5.82 -13.94
CA VAL A 74 3.62 7.11 -14.54
C VAL A 74 5.09 7.15 -14.95
N PHE A 75 6.00 6.72 -14.07
CA PHE A 75 7.44 6.80 -14.34
C PHE A 75 7.87 5.87 -15.48
N ILE A 76 7.38 4.63 -15.56
CA ILE A 76 7.85 3.67 -16.58
C ILE A 76 7.53 4.16 -18.00
N PRO A 77 6.27 4.51 -18.35
CA PRO A 77 5.97 5.05 -19.68
C PRO A 77 6.73 6.35 -19.96
N TRP A 78 6.92 7.21 -18.96
CA TRP A 78 7.60 8.48 -19.14
C TRP A 78 9.10 8.30 -19.40
N ILE A 79 9.75 7.35 -18.73
CA ILE A 79 11.14 6.98 -19.00
C ILE A 79 11.26 6.44 -20.42
N ILE A 80 10.40 5.50 -20.83
CA ILE A 80 10.42 4.92 -22.19
C ILE A 80 10.23 6.03 -23.25
N PHE A 81 9.26 6.91 -23.04
CA PHE A 81 9.02 8.05 -23.93
C PHE A 81 10.24 8.97 -23.99
N SER A 82 10.92 9.22 -22.87
CA SER A 82 12.09 10.09 -22.82
C SER A 82 13.29 9.50 -23.56
N VAL A 83 13.48 8.18 -23.48
CA VAL A 83 14.50 7.45 -24.26
C VAL A 83 14.19 7.52 -25.76
N TYR A 84 12.93 7.35 -26.14
CA TYR A 84 12.50 7.43 -27.54
C TYR A 84 12.73 8.83 -28.15
N ASN A 85 12.61 9.89 -27.35
CA ASN A 85 12.91 11.26 -27.76
C ASN A 85 14.41 11.62 -27.68
N GLU A 86 15.29 10.62 -27.57
CA GLU A 86 16.75 10.77 -27.47
C GLU A 86 17.23 11.59 -26.26
N ASN A 87 16.34 11.93 -25.31
CA ASN A 87 16.68 12.68 -24.12
C ASN A 87 17.15 11.76 -22.98
N SER A 88 18.33 11.19 -23.19
CA SER A 88 18.93 10.20 -22.28
C SER A 88 19.20 10.77 -20.89
N GLN A 89 19.58 12.04 -20.77
CA GLN A 89 19.84 12.69 -19.48
C GLN A 89 18.55 12.81 -18.64
N PHE A 90 17.45 13.22 -19.27
CA PHE A 90 16.17 13.33 -18.59
C PHE A 90 15.60 11.94 -18.21
N ALA A 91 15.71 10.96 -19.11
CA ALA A 91 15.33 9.58 -18.84
C ALA A 91 16.09 8.98 -17.65
N LEU A 92 17.41 9.21 -17.57
CA LEU A 92 18.24 8.77 -16.45
C LEU A 92 17.83 9.43 -15.14
N GLY A 93 17.58 10.74 -15.13
CA GLY A 93 17.13 11.41 -13.92
C GLY A 93 15.75 10.92 -13.45
N LEU A 94 14.80 10.69 -14.36
CA LEU A 94 13.53 10.05 -14.03
C LEU A 94 13.73 8.65 -13.44
N GLY A 95 14.65 7.86 -14.02
CA GLY A 95 15.01 6.54 -13.50
C GLY A 95 15.58 6.58 -12.08
N ILE A 96 16.45 7.55 -11.78
CA ILE A 96 17.00 7.75 -10.44
C ILE A 96 15.91 8.09 -9.43
N ILE A 97 14.99 9.00 -9.78
CA ILE A 97 13.84 9.34 -8.93
C ILE A 97 13.00 8.09 -8.67
N PHE A 98 12.69 7.33 -9.71
CA PHE A 98 11.88 6.12 -9.59
C PHE A 98 12.53 5.05 -8.71
N ILE A 99 13.84 4.79 -8.87
CA ILE A 99 14.60 3.87 -8.01
C ILE A 99 14.58 4.37 -6.56
N LEU A 100 14.78 5.66 -6.34
CA LEU A 100 14.76 6.24 -4.99
C LEU A 100 13.40 6.03 -4.31
N LEU A 101 12.28 6.20 -5.02
CA LEU A 101 10.94 5.90 -4.51
C LEU A 101 10.76 4.42 -4.15
N ILE A 102 11.23 3.50 -5.00
CA ILE A 102 11.17 2.04 -4.71
C ILE A 102 11.97 1.72 -3.44
N VAL A 103 13.20 2.23 -3.31
CA VAL A 103 14.07 1.99 -2.17
C VAL A 103 13.43 2.54 -0.89
N LEU A 104 12.94 3.78 -0.93
CA LEU A 104 12.27 4.38 0.21
C LEU A 104 11.01 3.63 0.58
N ARG A 105 10.25 3.12 -0.39
CA ARG A 105 9.10 2.25 -0.13
C ARG A 105 9.51 0.97 0.59
N MET A 106 10.55 0.29 0.13
CA MET A 106 11.06 -0.93 0.77
C MET A 106 11.49 -0.71 2.23
N VAL A 107 11.98 0.50 2.56
CA VAL A 107 12.44 0.85 3.91
C VAL A 107 11.30 1.39 4.78
N LEU A 108 10.57 2.39 4.28
CA LEU A 108 9.56 3.13 5.03
C LEU A 108 8.27 2.34 5.20
N GLN A 109 7.84 1.54 4.22
CA GLN A 109 6.59 0.78 4.34
C GLN A 109 6.62 -0.21 5.52
N PRO A 110 7.65 -1.06 5.73
CA PRO A 110 7.71 -1.92 6.92
C PRO A 110 7.92 -1.14 8.23
N LEU A 111 8.57 0.04 8.19
CA LEU A 111 8.76 0.89 9.36
C LEU A 111 7.45 1.55 9.80
N ILE A 112 6.71 2.13 8.86
CA ILE A 112 5.46 2.85 9.11
C ILE A 112 4.33 1.85 9.40
N THR A 113 4.31 0.69 8.73
CA THR A 113 3.34 -0.39 9.01
C THR A 113 3.77 -1.28 10.19
N GLY A 114 4.96 -1.03 10.77
CA GLY A 114 5.36 -1.43 12.11
C GLY A 114 4.87 -2.79 12.59
N LYS A 115 5.50 -3.88 12.12
CA LYS A 115 5.62 -5.18 12.83
C LYS A 115 4.42 -5.57 13.72
N LYS A 116 3.20 -5.67 13.19
CA LYS A 116 2.03 -6.25 13.91
C LYS A 116 1.02 -6.95 13.02
N ILE A 117 1.47 -7.77 12.07
CA ILE A 117 0.54 -8.73 11.47
C ILE A 117 1.15 -10.11 11.60
N GLY A 118 0.64 -10.88 12.56
CA GLY A 118 0.91 -12.32 12.69
C GLY A 118 0.29 -13.16 11.57
N LEU A 119 -0.14 -12.54 10.46
CA LEU A 119 -0.36 -13.23 9.18
C LEU A 119 0.98 -13.27 8.47
N SER A 120 1.37 -14.46 7.97
CA SER A 120 2.54 -14.53 7.12
C SER A 120 2.34 -13.57 5.94
N PRO A 121 3.31 -12.68 5.63
CA PRO A 121 3.22 -11.71 4.54
C PRO A 121 2.80 -12.34 3.20
N LEU A 122 3.16 -13.60 2.98
CA LEU A 122 2.82 -14.38 1.79
C LEU A 122 1.30 -14.58 1.62
N ILE A 123 0.57 -14.78 2.72
CA ILE A 123 -0.88 -15.06 2.68
C ILE A 123 -1.68 -13.78 2.45
N SER A 124 -1.24 -12.65 3.03
CA SER A 124 -1.86 -11.34 2.76
C SER A 124 -1.68 -10.90 1.30
N VAL A 125 -0.49 -11.13 0.74
CA VAL A 125 -0.21 -10.86 -0.67
C VAL A 125 -1.01 -11.79 -1.58
N ALA A 126 -1.03 -13.10 -1.29
CA ALA A 126 -1.83 -14.05 -2.06
C ALA A 126 -3.33 -13.74 -2.03
N ALA A 127 -3.86 -13.33 -0.87
CA ALA A 127 -5.25 -12.95 -0.70
C ALA A 127 -5.60 -11.63 -1.41
N ALA A 128 -4.71 -10.63 -1.38
CA ALA A 128 -4.88 -9.39 -2.13
C ALA A 128 -4.87 -9.65 -3.65
N VAL A 129 -3.90 -10.43 -4.13
CA VAL A 129 -3.79 -10.79 -5.56
C VAL A 129 -4.99 -11.62 -6.01
N ALA A 130 -5.41 -12.62 -5.23
CA ALA A 130 -6.61 -13.40 -5.52
C ALA A 130 -7.87 -12.53 -5.50
N GLY A 131 -8.03 -11.67 -4.48
CA GLY A 131 -9.14 -10.72 -4.39
C GLY A 131 -9.22 -9.83 -5.62
N ILE A 132 -8.09 -9.24 -6.06
CA ILE A 132 -8.02 -8.43 -7.28
C ILE A 132 -8.39 -9.24 -8.52
N MET A 133 -7.93 -10.49 -8.63
CA MET A 133 -8.25 -11.36 -9.76
C MET A 133 -9.75 -11.67 -9.88
N PHE A 134 -10.44 -11.83 -8.74
CA PHE A 134 -11.87 -12.18 -8.73
C PHE A 134 -12.81 -10.98 -8.72
N PHE A 135 -12.40 -9.84 -8.15
CA PHE A 135 -13.29 -8.69 -7.87
C PHE A 135 -12.73 -7.33 -8.33
N GLY A 136 -11.62 -7.31 -9.07
CA GLY A 136 -11.00 -6.07 -9.55
C GLY A 136 -10.51 -5.17 -8.39
N GLY A 137 -10.53 -3.85 -8.56
CA GLY A 137 -10.00 -2.90 -7.56
C GLY A 137 -10.60 -3.02 -6.15
N ILE A 138 -11.85 -3.49 -6.03
CA ILE A 138 -12.53 -3.73 -4.73
C ILE A 138 -11.92 -4.95 -4.00
N GLY A 139 -11.46 -5.93 -4.78
CA GLY A 139 -10.82 -7.14 -4.29
C GLY A 139 -9.47 -6.92 -3.60
N LEU A 140 -8.78 -5.81 -3.89
CA LEU A 140 -7.53 -5.42 -3.24
C LEU A 140 -7.72 -5.23 -1.72
N ILE A 141 -8.86 -4.68 -1.31
CA ILE A 141 -9.19 -4.43 0.09
C ILE A 141 -9.94 -5.63 0.67
N ALA A 142 -10.91 -6.19 -0.07
CA ALA A 142 -11.73 -7.29 0.42
C ALA A 142 -10.95 -8.60 0.60
N GLY A 143 -9.95 -8.88 -0.24
CA GLY A 143 -9.18 -10.12 -0.22
C GLY A 143 -8.45 -10.39 1.11
N PRO A 144 -7.59 -9.46 1.59
CA PRO A 144 -6.89 -9.61 2.87
C PRO A 144 -7.84 -9.67 4.06
N LEU A 145 -8.96 -8.94 4.05
CA LEU A 145 -10.00 -9.01 5.09
C LEU A 145 -10.58 -10.43 5.20
N ILE A 146 -11.02 -10.99 4.08
CA ILE A 146 -11.67 -12.30 4.04
C ILE A 146 -10.67 -13.38 4.47
N ALA A 147 -9.41 -13.30 4.04
CA ALA A 147 -8.36 -14.21 4.44
C ALA A 147 -8.02 -14.12 5.93
N ALA A 148 -7.99 -12.91 6.51
CA ALA A 148 -7.78 -12.72 7.93
C ALA A 148 -8.91 -13.33 8.77
N VAL A 149 -10.17 -13.13 8.37
CA VAL A 149 -11.34 -13.73 9.04
C VAL A 149 -11.32 -15.25 8.91
N GLY A 150 -11.06 -15.78 7.71
CA GLY A 150 -11.00 -17.22 7.46
C GLY A 150 -9.89 -17.92 8.24
N MET A 151 -8.69 -17.34 8.29
CA MET A 151 -7.56 -17.91 9.03
C MET A 151 -7.82 -17.91 10.54
N THR A 152 -8.47 -16.87 11.05
CA THR A 152 -8.84 -16.78 12.47
C THR A 152 -9.89 -17.83 12.84
N ALA A 153 -10.90 -18.05 11.98
CA ALA A 153 -11.88 -19.11 12.16
C ALA A 153 -11.26 -20.52 12.10
N TYR A 154 -10.36 -20.76 11.14
CA TYR A 154 -9.64 -22.04 11.01
C TYR A 154 -8.79 -22.35 12.24
N ARG A 155 -8.07 -21.35 12.75
CA ARG A 155 -7.26 -21.48 13.97
C ARG A 155 -8.10 -21.81 15.20
N ILE A 156 -9.31 -21.25 15.32
CA ILE A 156 -10.23 -21.57 16.42
C ILE A 156 -10.76 -23.00 16.30
N TYR A 157 -11.06 -23.46 15.09
CA TYR A 157 -11.57 -24.81 14.86
C TYR A 157 -10.54 -25.88 15.20
N HIS A 158 -9.29 -25.72 14.74
CA HIS A 158 -8.20 -26.65 15.06
C HIS A 158 -7.64 -26.54 16.49
N SER A 159 -7.79 -25.40 17.17
CA SER A 159 -7.42 -25.27 18.59
C SER A 159 -8.33 -26.12 19.50
N LYS A 160 -9.56 -26.42 19.05
CA LYS A 160 -10.54 -27.20 19.79
C LYS A 160 -10.35 -28.72 19.69
N GLU A 161 -9.45 -29.17 18.83
CA GLU A 161 -9.16 -30.60 18.59
C GLU A 161 -7.86 -31.07 19.27
N ASN A 162 -7.07 -30.12 19.81
CA ASN A 162 -5.82 -30.38 20.54
C ASN A 162 -5.94 -30.17 22.06
N ASN A 163 -7.16 -30.19 22.62
CA ASN A 163 -7.44 -30.12 24.06
C ASN A 163 -8.71 -30.91 24.38
#